data_AF-A0A0N7KFW1-F1
#
_entry.id   AF-A0A0N7KFW1-F1
#
_cell.length_a   1.000
_cell.length_b   1.000
_cell.length_c   1.000
_cell.angle_alpha   90.00
_cell.angle_beta   90.00
_cell.angle_gamma   90.00
#
_symmetry.space_group_name_H-M   'P 1'
#
loop_
_entity.id
_entity.type
_entity.pdbx_description
1 polymer ?
#
loop_
_entity_poly.entity_id
_entity_poly.type
_entity_poly.pdbx_seq_one_letter_code
_entity_poly.pdbx_strand_id
1 'polypeptide(L)'
;EYILETLELSDPRSLMQYLAYQDLCAVSECNLEPWRRAAFFEESGETYKRIVTACLKPLEEFTSKIAEALEGFSSEKPELLSQQFKLAAAFNDSQICTWCARTLSSLTARSRQEDRYGVAQLTGCNAAVMSTLLSALVAVEACLGKKTNPQPAHSLGPASIKWANFSTGRKGNVTAIASTQRGGLHTKAFSMADVIRTSIYQMVSAFEHDMRANAKASSLEKNWISEGRKPVFGSQAVLVQKLSLFIEYRAV
;
A
#
# COMPACT_ATOMS: atom_id res chain seq x y z
N GLU A 1 -0.26 14.56 -20.09
CA GLU A 1 -1.59 14.29 -20.65
C GLU A 1 -1.68 12.90 -21.28
N TYR A 2 -0.90 12.58 -22.31
CA TYR A 2 -0.97 11.28 -23.01
C TYR A 2 -1.00 10.03 -22.12
N ILE A 3 -0.17 9.95 -21.06
CA ILE A 3 -0.14 8.78 -20.16
C ILE A 3 -1.47 8.63 -19.41
N LEU A 4 -2.04 9.74 -18.93
CA LEU A 4 -3.25 9.73 -18.13
C LEU A 4 -4.48 9.41 -18.99
N GLU A 5 -4.56 10.03 -20.16
CA GLU A 5 -5.57 9.70 -21.17
C GLU A 5 -5.51 8.22 -21.55
N THR A 6 -4.30 7.68 -21.74
CA THR A 6 -4.11 6.24 -22.01
C THR A 6 -4.60 5.39 -20.84
N LEU A 7 -4.31 5.76 -19.59
CA LEU A 7 -4.79 5.01 -18.41
C LEU A 7 -6.32 4.97 -18.31
N GLU A 8 -6.98 6.07 -18.66
CA GLU A 8 -8.43 6.24 -18.53
C GLU A 8 -9.20 5.62 -19.69
N LEU A 9 -8.66 5.69 -20.92
CA LEU A 9 -9.34 5.21 -22.12
C LEU A 9 -8.97 3.76 -22.49
N SER A 10 -7.87 3.21 -21.97
CA SER A 10 -7.48 1.84 -22.27
C SER A 10 -8.42 0.83 -21.62
N ASP A 11 -8.68 -0.28 -22.33
CA ASP A 11 -9.40 -1.42 -21.78
C ASP A 11 -8.71 -1.91 -20.50
N PRO A 12 -9.48 -2.21 -19.42
CA PRO A 12 -8.92 -2.75 -18.19
C PRO A 12 -8.06 -3.98 -18.44
N ARG A 13 -6.84 -3.97 -17.91
CA ARG A 13 -5.83 -5.04 -18.05
C ARG A 13 -5.36 -5.32 -19.48
N SER A 14 -5.59 -4.39 -20.42
CA SER A 14 -4.94 -4.43 -21.73
C SER A 14 -3.44 -4.16 -21.63
N LEU A 15 -2.67 -4.61 -22.63
CA LEU A 15 -1.24 -4.31 -22.74
C LEU A 15 -0.98 -2.78 -22.69
N MET A 16 -1.83 -1.99 -23.34
CA MET A 16 -1.73 -0.53 -23.33
C MET A 16 -1.85 0.04 -21.92
N GLN A 17 -2.81 -0.44 -21.12
CA GLN A 17 -2.96 -0.01 -19.74
C GLN A 17 -1.72 -0.39 -18.89
N TYR A 18 -1.18 -1.60 -19.09
CA TYR A 18 0.05 -2.03 -18.39
C TYR A 18 1.23 -1.11 -18.73
N LEU A 19 1.45 -0.81 -20.00
CA LEU A 19 2.52 0.09 -20.44
C LEU A 19 2.32 1.50 -19.88
N ALA A 20 1.09 2.01 -19.83
CA ALA A 20 0.82 3.33 -19.26
C ALA A 20 1.12 3.40 -17.75
N TYR A 21 0.81 2.36 -16.97
CA TYR A 21 1.22 2.29 -15.55
C TYR A 21 2.74 2.19 -15.38
N GLN A 22 3.41 1.43 -16.25
CA GLN A 22 4.86 1.32 -16.24
C GLN A 22 5.53 2.67 -16.55
N ASP A 23 5.06 3.37 -17.57
CA ASP A 23 5.57 4.68 -17.96
C ASP A 23 5.33 5.72 -16.87
N LEU A 24 4.16 5.70 -16.25
CA LEU A 24 3.85 6.56 -15.11
C LEU A 24 4.80 6.31 -13.93
N CYS A 25 5.08 5.03 -13.63
CA CYS A 25 6.05 4.65 -12.61
C CYS A 25 7.45 5.17 -12.97
N ALA A 26 7.89 4.98 -14.21
CA ALA A 26 9.19 5.46 -14.67
C ALA A 26 9.30 6.99 -14.57
N VAL A 27 8.30 7.76 -14.99
CA VAL A 27 8.30 9.23 -14.87
C VAL A 27 8.30 9.67 -13.40
N SER A 28 7.58 8.95 -12.54
CA SER A 28 7.52 9.27 -11.11
C SER A 28 8.86 9.07 -10.38
N GLU A 29 9.67 8.10 -10.81
CA GLU A 29 10.91 7.71 -10.11
C GLU A 29 12.17 8.31 -10.76
N CYS A 30 12.22 8.38 -12.09
CA CYS A 30 13.42 8.74 -12.83
C CYS A 30 13.72 10.25 -12.75
N ASN A 31 15.01 10.59 -12.66
CA ASN A 31 15.48 11.97 -12.72
C ASN A 31 15.78 12.46 -14.14
N LEU A 32 15.42 11.69 -15.18
CA LEU A 32 15.75 12.02 -16.56
C LEU A 32 15.05 13.31 -17.02
N GLU A 33 13.77 13.48 -16.68
CA GLU A 33 12.99 14.63 -17.13
C GLU A 33 12.13 15.20 -15.98
N PRO A 34 12.74 15.89 -14.99
CA PRO A 34 12.01 16.37 -13.80
C PRO A 34 10.85 17.30 -14.15
N TRP A 35 10.93 18.04 -15.26
CA TRP A 35 9.85 18.92 -15.73
C TRP A 35 8.58 18.14 -16.11
N ARG A 36 8.69 16.89 -16.59
CA ARG A 36 7.52 16.04 -16.88
C ARG A 36 6.77 15.68 -15.61
N ARG A 37 7.49 15.42 -14.53
CA ARG A 37 6.91 15.15 -13.22
C ARG A 37 6.40 16.43 -12.54
N ALA A 38 7.10 17.55 -12.69
CA ALA A 38 6.64 18.86 -12.21
C ALA A 38 5.28 19.24 -12.81
N ALA A 39 5.01 18.85 -14.06
CA ALA A 39 3.70 19.06 -14.70
C ALA A 39 2.56 18.27 -14.04
N PHE A 40 2.84 17.26 -13.23
CA PHE A 40 1.80 16.58 -12.45
C PHE A 40 1.29 17.46 -11.31
N PHE A 41 2.13 18.35 -10.78
CA PHE A 41 1.80 19.31 -9.73
C PHE A 41 1.42 20.67 -10.33
N GLU A 42 0.61 20.68 -11.38
CA GLU A 42 0.07 21.93 -11.93
C GLU A 42 -0.93 22.59 -10.95
N GLU A 43 -1.16 23.89 -11.12
CA GLU A 43 -1.82 24.76 -10.13
C GLU A 43 -3.23 24.30 -9.73
N SER A 44 -4.00 23.72 -10.66
CA SER A 44 -5.35 23.22 -10.33
C SER A 44 -5.32 21.93 -9.49
N GLY A 45 -4.19 21.20 -9.52
CA GLY A 45 -3.99 19.92 -8.85
C GLY A 45 -4.81 18.77 -9.45
N GLU A 46 -5.49 19.00 -10.58
CA GLU A 46 -6.38 18.03 -11.21
C GLU A 46 -5.58 16.85 -11.78
N THR A 47 -4.43 17.14 -12.39
CA THR A 47 -3.56 16.09 -12.95
C THR A 47 -3.07 15.15 -11.83
N TYR A 48 -2.61 15.72 -10.72
CA TYR A 48 -2.16 14.97 -9.56
C TYR A 48 -3.28 14.09 -8.98
N LYS A 49 -4.48 14.65 -8.76
CA LYS A 49 -5.63 13.90 -8.24
C LYS A 49 -6.02 12.73 -9.12
N ARG A 50 -6.06 12.92 -10.43
CA ARG A 50 -6.40 11.87 -11.39
C ARG A 50 -5.37 10.75 -11.39
N ILE A 51 -4.08 11.09 -11.36
CA ILE A 51 -2.99 10.10 -11.22
C ILE A 51 -3.14 9.32 -9.91
N VAL A 52 -3.32 10.01 -8.78
CA VAL A 52 -3.49 9.36 -7.48
C VAL A 52 -4.70 8.43 -7.49
N THR A 53 -5.83 8.89 -8.02
CA THR A 53 -7.06 8.09 -8.12
C THR A 53 -6.86 6.85 -8.98
N ALA A 54 -6.21 7.00 -10.14
CA ALA A 54 -5.92 5.90 -11.05
C ALA A 54 -5.01 4.85 -10.38
N CYS A 55 -4.00 5.25 -9.61
CA CYS A 55 -3.11 4.32 -8.92
C CYS A 55 -3.69 3.75 -7.61
N LEU A 56 -4.55 4.48 -6.91
CA LEU A 56 -5.22 3.97 -5.70
C LEU A 56 -6.18 2.83 -6.04
N LYS A 57 -6.94 2.95 -7.13
CA LYS A 57 -7.99 1.97 -7.49
C LYS A 57 -7.47 0.52 -7.57
N PRO A 58 -6.38 0.20 -8.31
CA PRO A 58 -5.85 -1.17 -8.33
C PRO A 58 -5.39 -1.68 -6.96
N LEU A 59 -4.83 -0.83 -6.11
CA LEU A 59 -4.40 -1.20 -4.75
C LEU A 59 -5.59 -1.47 -3.83
N GLU A 60 -6.66 -0.67 -3.95
CA GLU A 60 -7.89 -0.87 -3.21
C GLU A 60 -8.59 -2.16 -3.65
N GLU A 61 -8.72 -2.41 -4.95
CA GLU A 61 -9.24 -3.66 -5.50
C GLU A 61 -8.41 -4.88 -5.05
N PHE A 62 -7.08 -4.78 -5.09
CA PHE A 62 -6.18 -5.80 -4.59
C PHE A 62 -6.40 -6.11 -3.11
N THR A 63 -6.52 -5.06 -2.30
CA THR A 63 -6.73 -5.17 -0.85
C THR A 63 -8.10 -5.78 -0.53
N SER A 64 -9.16 -5.36 -1.24
CA SER A 64 -10.51 -5.93 -1.09
C SER A 64 -10.56 -7.41 -1.48
N LYS A 65 -9.95 -7.79 -2.61
CA LYS A 65 -9.88 -9.20 -3.04
C LYS A 65 -9.16 -10.08 -2.01
N ILE A 66 -8.11 -9.56 -1.37
CA ILE A 66 -7.46 -10.26 -0.26
C ILE A 66 -8.41 -10.38 0.93
N ALA A 67 -9.07 -9.29 1.33
CA ALA A 67 -10.00 -9.29 2.46
C ALA A 67 -11.12 -10.33 2.29
N GLU A 68 -11.79 -10.32 1.13
CA GLU A 68 -12.85 -11.27 0.77
C GLU A 68 -12.34 -12.72 0.79
N ALA A 69 -11.14 -12.95 0.28
CA ALA A 69 -10.54 -14.29 0.31
C ALA A 69 -10.26 -14.75 1.74
N LEU A 70 -9.81 -13.85 2.62
CA LEU A 70 -9.49 -14.14 4.02
C LEU A 70 -10.72 -14.46 4.87
N GLU A 71 -11.85 -13.80 4.63
CA GLU A 71 -13.10 -14.04 5.38
C GLU A 71 -13.58 -15.49 5.27
N GLY A 72 -13.37 -16.13 4.12
CA GLY A 72 -13.82 -17.50 3.89
C GLY A 72 -12.91 -18.61 4.42
N PHE A 73 -11.71 -18.31 4.93
CA PHE A 73 -10.81 -19.36 5.49
C PHE A 73 -11.28 -19.93 6.83
N SER A 74 -12.33 -19.37 7.43
CA SER A 74 -12.97 -19.90 8.64
C SER A 74 -13.84 -21.14 8.40
N SER A 75 -14.10 -21.49 7.14
CA SER A 75 -15.12 -22.46 6.73
C SER A 75 -14.55 -23.85 6.35
N GLU A 76 -15.43 -24.84 6.16
CA GLU A 76 -15.07 -26.25 5.99
C GLU A 76 -14.28 -26.56 4.69
N LYS A 77 -13.73 -27.78 4.59
CA LYS A 77 -12.73 -28.19 3.58
C LYS A 77 -13.03 -27.86 2.10
N PRO A 78 -14.26 -27.99 1.54
CA PRO A 78 -14.47 -27.63 0.13
C PRO A 78 -14.33 -26.13 -0.12
N GLU A 79 -14.69 -25.30 0.86
CA GLU A 79 -14.61 -23.84 0.73
C GLU A 79 -13.14 -23.37 0.77
N LEU A 80 -12.27 -24.06 1.51
CA LEU A 80 -10.86 -23.72 1.61
C LEU A 80 -10.14 -23.71 0.25
N LEU A 81 -10.41 -24.67 -0.65
CA LEU A 81 -9.86 -24.67 -2.01
C LEU A 81 -10.34 -23.46 -2.81
N SER A 82 -11.63 -23.15 -2.74
CA SER A 82 -12.19 -21.98 -3.43
C SER A 82 -11.56 -20.67 -2.95
N GLN A 83 -11.27 -20.55 -1.65
CA GLN A 83 -10.64 -19.37 -1.07
C GLN A 83 -9.16 -19.28 -1.45
N GLN A 84 -8.46 -20.41 -1.57
CA GLN A 84 -7.10 -20.43 -2.12
C GLN A 84 -7.06 -19.93 -3.57
N PHE A 85 -8.03 -20.31 -4.41
CA PHE A 85 -8.12 -19.82 -5.78
C PHE A 85 -8.42 -18.31 -5.83
N LYS A 86 -9.36 -17.83 -5.01
CA LYS A 86 -9.65 -16.39 -4.88
C LYS A 86 -8.43 -15.61 -4.43
N LEU A 87 -7.73 -16.11 -3.40
CA LEU A 87 -6.51 -15.48 -2.90
C LEU A 87 -5.43 -15.47 -3.98
N ALA A 88 -5.19 -16.59 -4.67
CA ALA A 88 -4.22 -16.63 -5.76
C ALA A 88 -4.58 -15.64 -6.89
N ALA A 89 -5.87 -15.54 -7.23
CA ALA A 89 -6.37 -14.61 -8.24
C ALA A 89 -6.21 -13.14 -7.83
N ALA A 90 -6.28 -12.82 -6.53
CA ALA A 90 -5.99 -11.46 -6.03
C ALA A 90 -4.57 -10.99 -6.42
N PHE A 91 -3.60 -11.91 -6.48
CA PHE A 91 -2.22 -11.62 -6.87
C PHE A 91 -1.95 -11.70 -8.38
N ASN A 92 -2.97 -11.83 -9.24
CA ASN A 92 -2.77 -11.80 -10.68
C ASN A 92 -2.36 -10.40 -11.18
N ASP A 93 -2.84 -9.35 -10.52
CA ASP A 93 -2.56 -7.95 -10.87
C ASP A 93 -1.38 -7.37 -10.07
N SER A 94 -0.50 -8.21 -9.52
CA SER A 94 0.58 -7.77 -8.62
C SER A 94 1.55 -6.79 -9.30
N GLN A 95 1.72 -6.89 -10.62
CA GLN A 95 2.59 -5.99 -11.39
C GLN A 95 2.02 -4.57 -11.47
N ILE A 96 0.73 -4.41 -11.80
CA ILE A 96 0.07 -3.09 -11.76
C ILE A 96 0.09 -2.53 -10.34
N CYS A 97 -0.21 -3.36 -9.33
CA CYS A 97 -0.17 -2.93 -7.93
C CYS A 97 1.23 -2.45 -7.53
N THR A 98 2.28 -3.12 -8.01
CA THR A 98 3.67 -2.73 -7.77
C THR A 98 3.98 -1.36 -8.35
N TRP A 99 3.64 -1.14 -9.62
CA TRP A 99 3.83 0.17 -10.26
C TRP A 99 2.99 1.26 -9.60
N CYS A 100 1.75 0.97 -9.22
CA CYS A 100 0.90 1.92 -8.51
C CYS A 100 1.49 2.33 -7.15
N ALA A 101 1.93 1.36 -6.33
CA ALA A 101 2.52 1.65 -5.03
C ALA A 101 3.79 2.51 -5.16
N ARG A 102 4.65 2.19 -6.12
CA ARG A 102 5.87 2.92 -6.45
C ARG A 102 5.59 4.33 -6.97
N THR A 103 4.65 4.48 -7.90
CA THR A 103 4.19 5.79 -8.39
C THR A 103 3.69 6.67 -7.24
N LEU A 104 2.77 6.15 -6.43
CA LEU A 104 2.15 6.93 -5.36
C LEU A 104 3.18 7.36 -4.31
N SER A 105 4.06 6.44 -3.89
CA SER A 105 5.12 6.75 -2.93
C SER A 105 6.14 7.73 -3.48
N SER A 106 6.58 7.56 -4.73
CA SER A 106 7.52 8.47 -5.36
C SER A 106 6.92 9.86 -5.55
N LEU A 107 5.71 9.99 -6.11
CA LEU A 107 5.08 11.29 -6.28
C LEU A 107 4.80 11.98 -4.95
N THR A 108 4.34 11.24 -3.94
CA THR A 108 4.15 11.83 -2.60
C THR A 108 5.47 12.30 -2.01
N ALA A 109 6.54 11.49 -2.10
CA ALA A 109 7.85 11.89 -1.62
C ALA A 109 8.41 13.12 -2.35
N ARG A 110 8.24 13.17 -3.68
CA ARG A 110 8.70 14.28 -4.53
C ARG A 110 7.90 15.54 -4.33
N SER A 111 6.62 15.46 -3.94
CA SER A 111 5.80 16.64 -3.69
C SER A 111 6.44 17.57 -2.66
N ARG A 112 7.18 17.05 -1.68
CA ARG A 112 7.89 17.88 -0.69
C ARG A 112 8.82 18.93 -1.31
N GLN A 113 9.43 18.63 -2.45
CA GLN A 113 10.43 19.50 -3.10
C GLN A 113 9.96 20.06 -4.45
N GLU A 114 9.07 19.35 -5.14
CA GLU A 114 8.68 19.67 -6.52
C GLU A 114 7.27 20.29 -6.61
N ASP A 115 6.41 20.11 -5.60
CA ASP A 115 5.06 20.67 -5.59
C ASP A 115 5.06 22.12 -5.11
N ARG A 116 5.12 23.05 -6.08
CA ARG A 116 5.20 24.49 -5.82
C ARG A 116 3.89 25.10 -5.32
N TYR A 117 2.77 24.44 -5.59
CA TYR A 117 1.43 24.93 -5.25
C TYR A 117 0.85 24.22 -4.02
N GLY A 118 1.53 23.20 -3.50
CA GLY A 118 1.08 22.41 -2.36
C GLY A 118 -0.11 21.51 -2.66
N VAL A 119 -0.37 21.19 -3.93
CA VAL A 119 -1.55 20.41 -4.36
C VAL A 119 -1.60 19.04 -3.68
N ALA A 120 -0.48 18.35 -3.49
CA ALA A 120 -0.46 17.03 -2.88
C ALA A 120 -1.00 17.04 -1.44
N GLN A 121 -0.71 18.12 -0.71
CA GLN A 121 -1.20 18.33 0.65
C GLN A 121 -2.63 18.88 0.67
N LEU A 122 -2.93 19.90 -0.15
CA LEU A 122 -4.23 20.57 -0.18
C LEU A 122 -5.38 19.66 -0.65
N THR A 123 -5.06 18.64 -1.44
CA THR A 123 -6.05 17.70 -1.99
C THR A 123 -6.38 16.54 -1.06
N GLY A 124 -5.66 16.38 0.06
CA GLY A 124 -5.82 15.24 0.98
C GLY A 124 -5.28 13.91 0.45
N CYS A 125 -4.68 13.92 -0.74
CA CYS A 125 -4.16 12.72 -1.40
C CYS A 125 -3.05 12.02 -0.60
N ASN A 126 -2.17 12.75 0.11
CA ASN A 126 -1.12 12.14 0.93
C ASN A 126 -1.69 11.16 1.97
N ALA A 127 -2.77 11.57 2.66
CA ALA A 127 -3.43 10.73 3.65
C ALA A 127 -4.14 9.53 3.00
N ALA A 128 -4.72 9.70 1.81
CA ALA A 128 -5.31 8.61 1.02
C ALA A 128 -4.26 7.58 0.60
N VAL A 129 -3.13 8.04 0.06
CA VAL A 129 -2.00 7.19 -0.35
C VAL A 129 -1.47 6.39 0.83
N MET A 130 -1.13 7.06 1.93
CA MET A 130 -0.56 6.39 3.09
C MET A 130 -1.53 5.37 3.69
N SER A 131 -2.83 5.73 3.79
CA SER A 131 -3.86 4.82 4.30
C SER A 131 -4.02 3.57 3.45
N THR A 132 -4.08 3.73 2.13
CA THR A 132 -4.24 2.61 1.20
C THR A 132 -3.01 1.71 1.20
N LEU A 133 -1.79 2.26 1.23
CA LEU A 133 -0.56 1.46 1.33
C LEU A 133 -0.48 0.69 2.65
N LEU A 134 -0.78 1.32 3.78
CA LEU A 134 -0.80 0.64 5.08
C LEU A 134 -1.88 -0.44 5.12
N SER A 135 -3.07 -0.16 4.60
CA SER A 135 -4.17 -1.11 4.48
C SER A 135 -3.78 -2.33 3.64
N ALA A 136 -3.16 -2.10 2.47
CA ALA A 136 -2.66 -3.15 1.60
C ALA A 136 -1.58 -3.99 2.28
N LEU A 137 -0.65 -3.35 3.00
CA LEU A 137 0.39 -4.05 3.75
C LEU A 137 -0.22 -4.97 4.82
N VAL A 138 -1.16 -4.45 5.61
CA VAL A 138 -1.82 -5.22 6.66
C VAL A 138 -2.59 -6.41 6.08
N ALA A 139 -3.23 -6.25 4.91
CA ALA A 139 -3.90 -7.34 4.20
C ALA A 139 -2.92 -8.43 3.74
N VAL A 140 -1.82 -8.05 3.10
CA VAL A 140 -0.78 -9.00 2.66
C VAL A 140 -0.14 -9.71 3.86
N GLU A 141 0.12 -8.98 4.94
CA GLU A 141 0.66 -9.56 6.18
C GLU A 141 -0.30 -10.56 6.84
N ALA A 142 -1.62 -10.33 6.73
CA ALA A 142 -2.64 -11.27 7.19
C ALA A 142 -2.58 -12.60 6.41
N CYS A 143 -2.41 -12.53 5.08
CA CYS A 143 -2.23 -13.73 4.24
C CYS A 143 -0.99 -14.54 4.64
N LEU A 144 0.07 -13.84 5.05
CA LEU A 144 1.32 -14.41 5.55
C LEU A 144 1.22 -14.90 7.00
N GLY A 145 0.04 -14.82 7.64
CA GLY A 145 -0.17 -15.31 9.00
C GLY A 145 0.29 -14.38 10.12
N LYS A 146 0.62 -13.12 9.81
CA LYS A 146 0.95 -12.14 10.85
C LYS A 146 -0.31 -11.65 11.54
N LYS A 147 -0.18 -11.33 12.84
CA LYS A 147 -1.29 -10.74 13.61
C LYS A 147 -1.59 -9.34 13.09
N THR A 148 -2.87 -9.06 12.84
CA THR A 148 -3.37 -7.76 12.35
C THR A 148 -4.04 -6.91 13.44
N ASN A 149 -4.17 -7.44 14.66
CA ASN A 149 -4.76 -6.71 15.78
C ASN A 149 -3.79 -5.69 16.37
N PRO A 150 -4.30 -4.52 16.81
CA PRO A 150 -3.46 -3.49 17.40
C PRO A 150 -2.78 -4.05 18.65
N GLN A 151 -1.46 -4.00 18.69
CA GLN A 151 -0.68 -4.50 19.81
C GLN A 151 -0.59 -3.42 20.91
N PRO A 152 -0.60 -3.77 22.21
CA PRO A 152 -0.37 -2.79 23.28
C PRO A 152 0.95 -2.04 23.08
N ALA A 153 1.01 -0.74 23.41
CA ALA A 153 2.21 0.08 23.15
C ALA A 153 3.51 -0.49 23.75
N HIS A 154 3.42 -1.12 24.91
CA HIS A 154 4.54 -1.78 25.61
C HIS A 154 5.05 -3.04 24.88
N SER A 155 4.25 -3.59 23.98
CA SER A 155 4.66 -4.70 23.12
C SER A 155 5.27 -4.24 21.79
N LEU A 156 5.40 -2.92 21.54
CA LEU A 156 5.89 -2.34 20.28
C LEU A 156 7.42 -2.22 20.16
N GLY A 157 8.19 -2.84 21.04
CA GLY A 157 9.67 -2.83 20.96
C GLY A 157 10.22 -3.45 19.65
N PRO A 158 11.55 -3.43 19.42
CA PRO A 158 12.13 -3.87 18.13
C PRO A 158 11.77 -5.29 17.70
N ALA A 159 11.43 -6.11 18.68
CA ALA A 159 10.95 -7.48 18.51
C ALA A 159 9.46 -7.60 18.08
N SER A 160 8.70 -6.50 18.08
CA SER A 160 7.27 -6.44 17.74
C SER A 160 7.03 -6.42 16.24
N ILE A 161 7.96 -5.83 15.49
CA ILE A 161 8.18 -6.17 14.10
C ILE A 161 8.84 -7.54 14.12
N LYS A 162 8.04 -8.60 14.33
CA LYS A 162 8.51 -9.96 14.08
C LYS A 162 8.78 -10.09 12.59
N TRP A 163 10.01 -9.78 12.23
CA TRP A 163 10.67 -10.18 11.01
C TRP A 163 10.65 -11.72 11.01
N ALA A 164 9.70 -12.30 10.28
CA ALA A 164 9.69 -13.70 9.84
C ALA A 164 9.73 -14.85 10.88
N ASN A 165 9.57 -14.65 12.19
CA ASN A 165 9.51 -15.80 13.12
C ASN A 165 8.08 -16.30 13.35
N PHE A 166 7.67 -17.26 12.52
CA PHE A 166 6.48 -18.08 12.70
C PHE A 166 6.54 -18.84 14.02
N SER A 167 5.78 -18.40 15.02
CA SER A 167 5.44 -19.29 16.12
C SER A 167 4.41 -20.29 15.61
N THR A 168 4.84 -21.51 15.27
CA THR A 168 3.98 -22.68 14.98
C THR A 168 3.21 -23.18 16.23
N GLY A 169 3.03 -22.32 17.23
CA GLY A 169 2.38 -22.64 18.48
C GLY A 169 0.89 -22.28 18.48
N ARG A 170 0.07 -23.33 18.59
CA ARG A 170 -1.33 -23.35 19.09
C ARG A 170 -2.46 -22.98 18.12
N LYS A 171 -3.19 -24.02 17.71
CA LYS A 171 -4.63 -24.13 17.39
C LYS A 171 -5.36 -22.82 17.09
N GLY A 172 -5.71 -22.60 15.81
CA GLY A 172 -6.86 -21.74 15.47
C GLY A 172 -6.80 -21.09 14.10
N ASN A 173 -5.63 -20.64 13.64
CA ASN A 173 -5.57 -19.79 12.45
C ASN A 173 -4.77 -20.50 11.38
N VAL A 174 -5.46 -21.15 10.45
CA VAL A 174 -4.86 -21.60 9.21
C VAL A 174 -4.21 -20.37 8.57
N THR A 175 -2.88 -20.33 8.56
CA THR A 175 -2.15 -19.36 7.74
C THR A 175 -2.59 -19.61 6.30
N ALA A 176 -3.38 -18.68 5.74
CA ALA A 176 -4.05 -18.84 4.46
C ALA A 176 -3.08 -19.36 3.38
N ILE A 177 -1.84 -18.83 3.38
CA ILE A 177 -0.80 -19.23 2.45
C ILE A 177 -0.08 -20.53 2.83
N ALA A 178 0.15 -20.87 4.10
CA ALA A 178 0.88 -22.11 4.42
C ALA A 178 0.08 -23.39 4.07
N SER A 179 -1.24 -23.26 3.87
CA SER A 179 -2.08 -24.33 3.33
C SER A 179 -1.92 -24.55 1.82
N THR A 180 -1.22 -23.65 1.11
CA THR A 180 -1.06 -23.76 -0.33
C THR A 180 0.12 -24.67 -0.68
N GLN A 181 -0.14 -25.76 -1.41
CA GLN A 181 0.88 -26.56 -2.11
C GLN A 181 1.61 -25.77 -3.23
N ARG A 182 1.50 -24.43 -3.27
CA ARG A 182 2.10 -23.57 -4.29
C ARG A 182 3.01 -22.56 -3.61
N GLY A 183 4.29 -22.91 -3.45
CA GLY A 183 5.35 -22.00 -3.01
C GLY A 183 5.36 -20.66 -3.77
N GLY A 184 4.81 -20.60 -4.98
CA GLY A 184 4.66 -19.37 -5.76
C GLY A 184 3.78 -18.29 -5.12
N LEU A 185 2.69 -18.63 -4.40
CA LEU A 185 1.84 -17.59 -3.78
C LEU A 185 2.53 -16.95 -2.59
N HIS A 186 3.21 -17.77 -1.78
CA HIS A 186 4.02 -17.29 -0.67
C HIS A 186 5.09 -16.32 -1.14
N THR A 187 5.85 -16.69 -2.17
CA THR A 187 6.85 -15.80 -2.77
C THR A 187 6.23 -14.50 -3.29
N LYS A 188 5.11 -14.57 -4.03
CA LYS A 188 4.41 -13.36 -4.50
C LYS A 188 3.95 -12.45 -3.36
N ALA A 189 3.40 -13.01 -2.29
CA ALA A 189 2.97 -12.24 -1.13
C ALA A 189 4.15 -11.57 -0.41
N PHE A 190 5.28 -12.27 -0.27
CA PHE A 190 6.51 -11.67 0.27
C PHE A 190 7.04 -10.53 -0.60
N SER A 191 7.11 -10.72 -1.92
CA SER A 191 7.52 -9.66 -2.85
C SER A 191 6.60 -8.45 -2.78
N MET A 192 5.28 -8.65 -2.73
CA MET A 192 4.32 -7.55 -2.62
C MET A 192 4.45 -6.81 -1.29
N ALA A 193 4.62 -7.55 -0.18
CA ALA A 193 4.85 -6.94 1.13
C ALA A 193 6.13 -6.07 1.15
N ASP A 194 7.16 -6.49 0.42
CA ASP A 194 8.41 -5.74 0.31
C ASP A 194 8.26 -4.46 -0.52
N VAL A 195 7.59 -4.55 -1.68
CA VAL A 195 7.25 -3.39 -2.50
C VAL A 195 6.46 -2.36 -1.68
N ILE A 196 5.41 -2.79 -0.97
CA ILE A 196 4.59 -1.86 -0.18
C ILE A 196 5.41 -1.24 0.96
N ARG A 197 6.24 -2.04 1.64
CA ARG A 197 7.10 -1.56 2.74
C ARG A 197 8.12 -0.53 2.25
N THR A 198 8.79 -0.78 1.14
CA THR A 198 9.77 0.15 0.56
C THR A 198 9.10 1.43 0.08
N SER A 199 7.91 1.34 -0.53
CA SER A 199 7.07 2.50 -0.86
C SER A 199 6.70 3.34 0.36
N ILE A 200 6.29 2.72 1.47
CA ILE A 200 5.99 3.46 2.72
C ILE A 200 7.26 4.12 3.27
N TYR A 201 8.39 3.41 3.33
CA TYR A 201 9.65 4.00 3.80
C TYR A 201 10.11 5.17 2.95
N GLN A 202 9.88 5.14 1.63
CA GLN A 202 10.21 6.27 0.77
C GLN A 202 9.45 7.53 1.18
N MET A 203 8.15 7.42 1.47
CA MET A 203 7.34 8.53 1.96
C MET A 203 7.78 8.97 3.36
N VAL A 204 7.99 8.03 4.29
CA VAL A 204 8.40 8.33 5.66
C VAL A 204 9.75 9.03 5.69
N SER A 205 10.71 8.58 4.88
CA SER A 205 12.02 9.23 4.72
C SER A 205 11.86 10.64 4.15
N ALA A 206 11.02 10.80 3.13
CA ALA A 206 10.77 12.10 2.52
C ALA A 206 10.11 13.09 3.48
N PHE A 207 9.31 12.67 4.47
CA PHE A 207 8.65 13.57 5.43
C PHE A 207 9.11 13.36 6.88
N GLU A 208 10.30 12.81 7.09
CA GLU A 208 10.77 12.33 8.40
C GLU A 208 10.68 13.39 9.50
N HIS A 209 11.18 14.59 9.20
CA HIS A 209 11.19 15.71 10.15
C HIS A 209 9.78 16.07 10.61
N ASP A 210 8.84 16.16 9.67
CA ASP A 210 7.47 16.59 9.94
C ASP A 210 6.67 15.50 10.66
N MET A 211 6.87 14.24 10.25
CA MET A 211 6.25 13.08 10.92
C MET A 211 6.76 12.92 12.35
N ARG A 212 8.05 13.17 12.62
CA ARG A 212 8.60 13.10 13.98
C ARG A 212 8.14 14.23 14.88
N ALA A 213 8.14 15.45 14.36
CA ALA A 213 7.60 16.60 15.10
C ALA A 213 6.13 16.37 15.51
N ASN A 214 5.41 15.55 14.73
CA ASN A 214 4.00 15.23 14.92
C ASN A 214 3.74 13.75 15.23
N ALA A 215 4.68 13.05 15.88
CA ALA A 215 4.61 11.59 16.10
C ALA A 215 3.52 11.12 17.08
N LYS A 216 2.73 12.03 17.67
CA LYS A 216 1.58 11.66 18.50
C LYS A 216 0.53 10.96 17.63
N ALA A 217 -0.05 9.87 18.14
CA ALA A 217 -1.03 9.07 17.41
C ALA A 217 -2.17 9.92 16.80
N SER A 218 -2.72 10.86 17.56
CA SER A 218 -3.77 11.79 17.09
C SER A 218 -3.32 12.70 15.95
N SER A 219 -2.05 13.13 15.96
CA SER A 219 -1.48 13.99 14.92
C SER A 219 -1.16 13.19 13.65
N LEU A 220 -0.69 11.95 13.79
CA LEU A 220 -0.48 11.04 12.67
C LEU A 220 -1.81 10.65 12.03
N GLU A 221 -2.82 10.34 12.84
CA GLU A 221 -4.16 10.03 12.38
C GLU A 221 -4.73 11.17 11.54
N LYS A 222 -4.68 12.40 12.06
CA LYS A 222 -5.20 13.59 11.38
C LYS A 222 -4.47 13.91 10.07
N ASN A 223 -3.14 13.83 10.05
CA ASN A 223 -2.35 14.37 8.94
C ASN A 223 -2.00 13.32 7.87
N TRP A 224 -1.98 12.04 8.23
CA TRP A 224 -1.45 10.97 7.37
C TRP A 224 -2.41 9.80 7.18
N ILE A 225 -3.50 9.72 7.95
CA ILE A 225 -4.54 8.71 7.76
C ILE A 225 -5.81 9.40 7.28
N SER A 226 -6.51 8.80 6.31
CA SER A 226 -7.72 9.40 5.74
C SER A 226 -8.82 9.49 6.78
N GLU A 227 -9.15 10.73 7.18
CA GLU A 227 -10.26 11.00 8.07
C GLU A 227 -11.60 10.66 7.40
N GLY A 228 -12.55 10.12 8.16
CA GLY A 228 -13.90 9.81 7.69
C GLY A 228 -14.02 8.63 6.71
N ARG A 229 -12.92 8.10 6.18
CA ARG A 229 -12.93 6.94 5.27
C ARG A 229 -12.52 5.67 6.03
N LYS A 230 -13.38 4.65 6.01
CA LYS A 230 -13.05 3.33 6.52
C LYS A 230 -11.88 2.74 5.70
N PRO A 231 -10.79 2.27 6.35
CA PRO A 231 -9.74 1.53 5.65
C PRO A 231 -10.30 0.31 4.91
N VAL A 232 -9.73 0.00 3.74
CA VAL A 232 -10.14 -1.18 2.95
C VAL A 232 -9.92 -2.47 3.75
N PHE A 233 -8.87 -2.50 4.57
CA PHE A 233 -8.54 -3.59 5.47
C PHE A 233 -7.92 -3.06 6.77
N GLY A 234 -8.26 -3.71 7.88
CA GLY A 234 -7.86 -3.28 9.22
C GLY A 234 -8.72 -2.15 9.79
N SER A 235 -8.15 -1.36 10.69
CA SER A 235 -8.80 -0.22 11.34
C SER A 235 -7.86 0.98 11.38
N GLN A 236 -8.40 2.19 11.55
CA GLN A 236 -7.58 3.42 11.64
C GLN A 236 -6.50 3.28 12.72
N ALA A 237 -6.85 2.74 13.90
CA ALA A 237 -5.90 2.48 14.97
C ALA A 237 -4.73 1.57 14.55
N VAL A 238 -5.01 0.51 13.78
CA VAL A 238 -3.97 -0.38 13.24
C VAL A 238 -3.08 0.35 12.24
N LEU A 239 -3.64 1.20 11.37
CA LEU A 239 -2.85 1.97 10.41
C LEU A 239 -1.95 2.99 11.13
N VAL A 240 -2.47 3.72 12.11
CA VAL A 240 -1.70 4.68 12.92
C VAL A 240 -0.56 3.97 13.65
N GLN A 241 -0.82 2.80 14.24
CA GLN A 241 0.21 2.00 14.87
C GLN A 241 1.28 1.56 13.88
N LYS A 242 0.88 1.07 12.70
CA LYS A 242 1.82 0.65 11.65
C LYS A 242 2.69 1.82 11.21
N LEU A 243 2.11 2.99 10.95
CA LEU A 243 2.85 4.19 10.59
C LEU A 243 3.84 4.60 11.68
N SER A 244 3.43 4.54 12.95
CA SER A 244 4.31 4.83 14.09
C SER A 244 5.53 3.91 14.11
N LEU A 245 5.35 2.62 13.82
CA LEU A 245 6.47 1.66 13.68
C LEU A 245 7.40 2.03 12.53
N PHE A 246 6.89 2.44 11.37
CA PHE A 246 7.74 2.90 10.26
C PHE A 246 8.57 4.15 10.62
N ILE A 247 8.01 5.05 11.43
CA ILE A 247 8.72 6.26 11.91
C ILE A 247 9.81 5.92 12.93
N GLU A 248 9.57 4.91 13.78
CA GLU A 248 10.50 4.44 14.81
C GLU A 248 11.63 3.58 14.22
N TYR A 249 11.29 2.59 13.39
CA TYR A 249 12.22 1.63 12.81
C TYR A 249 12.70 2.08 11.43
N ARG A 250 13.78 2.86 11.41
CA ARG A 250 14.38 3.31 10.16
C ARG A 250 14.86 2.11 9.32
N ALA A 251 14.65 2.17 8.01
CA ALA A 251 15.55 1.51 7.08
C ALA A 251 16.83 2.37 7.05
N VAL A 252 17.91 1.90 7.69
CA VAL A 252 19.26 2.47 7.52
C VAL A 252 19.88 1.85 6.27
#